data_AF-A0A950T7B1-F1
#
_entry.id   AF-A0A950T7B1-F1
#
_cell.length_a   1.000
_cell.length_b   1.000
_cell.length_c   1.000
_cell.angle_alpha   90.00
_cell.angle_beta   90.00
_cell.angle_gamma   90.00
#
_symmetry.space_group_name_H-M   'P 1'
#
loop_
_entity.id
_entity.type
_entity.pdbx_description
1 polymer ?
#
loop_
_entity_poly.entity_id
_entity_poly.type
_entity_poly.pdbx_seq_one_letter_code
_entity_poly.pdbx_strand_id
1 'polypeptide(L)'
;MPMAMGSGTERTGACGSPMRPVEQGISFSSYTCRPPSLMTQLSLVRKHAVGGSPLSSLVRKLERYHALDAAERRAVERLSITVKKVRRGQDIIREGDNCDFSCMIMEGFAFRYSMVESGKRQIMAFCVPGDIPDLQSMALDKMDHSLGTLRACTVAEIPHRAIRDLFETQPRLAEVLWRETLIDGAAFRKWLMSVGRRSAIGCIGHIICEFVTRMKAIGRSDGITCEFPMTQTDLADAAALSLVHVNRSLRELRELGLINIAGNLLTIHDWEGLAQRAEFDPTYLQLGGE
;
A
#
# COMPACT_ATOMS: atom_id res chain seq x y z
N MET A 1 -26.40 30.34 70.63
CA MET A 1 -27.65 29.58 70.83
C MET A 1 -28.41 29.59 69.51
N PRO A 2 -29.02 28.48 69.05
CA PRO A 2 -28.45 27.14 68.90
C PRO A 2 -28.66 26.55 67.47
N MET A 3 -27.95 25.45 67.18
CA MET A 3 -28.27 24.43 66.17
C MET A 3 -29.46 23.56 66.61
N ALA A 4 -30.15 22.90 65.68
CA ALA A 4 -30.25 21.42 65.61
C ALA A 4 -31.17 20.93 64.48
N MET A 5 -30.73 19.85 63.83
CA MET A 5 -31.47 19.02 62.87
C MET A 5 -32.28 17.90 63.54
N GLY A 6 -33.25 17.37 62.80
CA GLY A 6 -33.84 16.02 62.89
C GLY A 6 -34.96 15.91 61.84
N SER A 7 -35.44 14.78 61.32
CA SER A 7 -35.04 13.36 61.29
C SER A 7 -36.24 12.62 60.65
N GLY A 8 -36.02 11.57 59.83
CA GLY A 8 -37.03 10.58 59.42
C GLY A 8 -36.36 9.41 58.68
N THR A 9 -36.26 8.20 59.26
CA THR A 9 -37.16 7.00 59.16
C THR A 9 -37.12 6.36 57.75
N GLU A 10 -36.75 5.09 57.45
CA GLU A 10 -36.94 3.72 58.01
C GLU A 10 -35.83 2.75 57.49
N ARG A 11 -35.25 1.83 58.30
CA ARG A 11 -35.43 0.33 58.39
C ARG A 11 -35.38 -0.43 57.03
N THR A 12 -34.70 -1.58 56.79
CA THR A 12 -34.05 -2.66 57.58
C THR A 12 -33.38 -3.65 56.60
N GLY A 13 -32.34 -4.40 57.01
CA GLY A 13 -32.00 -5.70 56.39
C GLY A 13 -30.50 -6.01 56.23
N ALA A 14 -30.01 -6.97 56.99
CA ALA A 14 -28.62 -7.38 57.15
C ALA A 14 -28.08 -8.31 56.04
N CYS A 15 -26.77 -8.27 55.76
CA CYS A 15 -25.84 -9.40 55.87
C CYS A 15 -24.46 -8.99 55.32
N GLY A 16 -23.43 -9.02 56.17
CA GLY A 16 -22.04 -8.80 55.77
C GLY A 16 -21.38 -10.12 55.36
N SER A 17 -20.65 -10.10 54.24
CA SER A 17 -19.59 -11.06 53.93
C SER A 17 -18.54 -10.35 53.07
N PRO A 18 -17.23 -10.48 53.37
CA PRO A 18 -16.19 -9.82 52.61
C PRO A 18 -15.97 -10.53 51.26
N MET A 19 -15.94 -9.74 50.18
CA MET A 19 -15.58 -10.21 48.84
C MET A 19 -14.16 -10.80 48.86
N ARG A 20 -14.07 -12.10 48.58
CA ARG A 20 -12.83 -12.75 48.12
C ARG A 20 -12.66 -12.48 46.63
N PRO A 21 -11.43 -12.22 46.13
CA PRO A 21 -11.20 -12.18 44.69
C PRO A 21 -11.40 -13.59 44.11
N VAL A 22 -12.23 -13.66 43.08
CA VAL A 22 -12.43 -14.87 42.28
C VAL A 22 -11.23 -14.99 41.34
N GLU A 23 -10.24 -15.78 41.74
CA GLU A 23 -9.26 -16.38 40.82
C GLU A 23 -10.00 -17.42 39.97
N GLN A 24 -10.50 -17.01 38.80
CA GLN A 24 -10.81 -17.95 37.74
C GLN A 24 -9.58 -18.07 36.85
N GLY A 25 -8.82 -19.14 37.11
CA GLY A 25 -7.73 -19.59 36.27
C GLY A 25 -8.24 -19.88 34.86
N ILE A 26 -7.93 -18.97 33.94
CA ILE A 26 -7.96 -19.27 32.51
C ILE A 26 -6.66 -20.00 32.20
N SER A 27 -6.79 -21.30 31.97
CA SER A 27 -5.75 -22.15 31.41
C SER A 27 -5.23 -21.53 30.12
N PHE A 28 -4.00 -21.00 30.15
CA PHE A 28 -3.25 -20.68 28.94
C PHE A 28 -2.89 -21.98 28.25
N SER A 29 -3.75 -22.43 27.32
CA SER A 29 -3.32 -23.34 26.27
C SER A 29 -2.33 -22.57 25.40
N SER A 30 -1.05 -22.81 25.64
CA SER A 30 0.05 -22.35 24.80
C SER A 30 -0.10 -23.03 23.43
N TYR A 31 -0.85 -22.39 22.53
CA TYR A 31 -0.72 -22.65 21.11
C TYR A 31 0.66 -22.17 20.68
N THR A 32 1.65 -23.02 20.91
CA THR A 32 2.90 -23.01 20.15
C THR A 32 2.53 -23.34 18.72
N CYS A 33 2.17 -22.30 17.96
CA CYS A 33 2.01 -22.41 16.53
C CYS A 33 3.42 -22.62 15.96
N ARG A 34 3.80 -23.89 15.79
CA ARG A 34 5.01 -24.28 15.07
C ARG A 34 5.00 -23.57 13.71
N PRO A 35 6.07 -22.88 13.31
CA PRO A 35 6.14 -22.33 11.97
C PRO A 35 6.06 -23.50 10.98
N PRO A 36 5.23 -23.45 9.93
CA PRO A 36 5.40 -24.36 8.82
C PRO A 36 6.77 -24.06 8.22
N SER A 37 7.63 -25.09 8.16
CA SER A 37 8.89 -25.05 7.44
C SER A 37 8.61 -24.77 5.97
N LEU A 38 8.56 -23.50 5.60
CA LEU A 38 8.48 -23.05 4.21
C LEU A 38 9.88 -23.20 3.59
N MET A 39 10.27 -24.43 3.30
CA MET A 39 11.15 -24.70 2.16
C MET A 39 10.34 -24.45 0.89
N THR A 40 10.08 -23.18 0.59
CA THR A 40 9.70 -22.78 -0.76
C THR A 40 10.92 -23.01 -1.64
N GLN A 41 10.81 -23.90 -2.62
CA GLN A 41 11.85 -24.10 -3.63
C GLN A 41 12.14 -22.77 -4.33
N LEU A 42 13.18 -22.09 -3.85
CA LEU A 42 13.78 -20.90 -4.45
C LEU A 42 14.49 -21.34 -5.73
N SER A 43 13.82 -21.24 -6.87
CA SER A 43 14.54 -21.22 -8.14
C SER A 43 15.28 -19.89 -8.24
N LEU A 44 16.55 -19.86 -7.86
CA LEU A 44 17.45 -18.72 -8.03
C LEU A 44 17.76 -18.58 -9.53
N VAL A 45 16.86 -17.95 -10.26
CA VAL A 45 17.06 -17.70 -11.69
C VAL A 45 17.87 -16.41 -11.82
N ARG A 46 19.20 -16.53 -11.86
CA ARG A 46 20.07 -15.50 -12.45
C ARG A 46 19.83 -15.48 -13.96
N LYS A 47 18.73 -14.88 -14.40
CA LYS A 47 18.53 -14.56 -15.82
C LYS A 47 18.75 -13.07 -16.01
N HIS A 48 19.82 -12.75 -16.73
CA HIS A 48 19.86 -11.53 -17.52
C HIS A 48 18.70 -11.63 -18.52
N ALA A 49 17.65 -10.84 -18.32
CA ALA A 49 16.55 -10.74 -19.27
C ALA A 49 17.08 -10.10 -20.56
N VAL A 50 16.65 -10.66 -21.69
CA VAL A 50 16.99 -10.20 -23.05
C VAL A 50 16.39 -8.81 -23.26
N GLY A 51 17.25 -7.82 -23.54
CA GLY A 51 16.85 -6.52 -24.11
C GLY A 51 16.60 -5.35 -23.14
N GLY A 52 17.31 -5.26 -22.00
CA GLY A 52 17.28 -4.07 -21.14
C GLY A 52 17.67 -4.37 -19.70
N SER A 53 18.10 -3.36 -18.93
CA SER A 53 18.37 -3.55 -17.50
C SER A 53 17.09 -3.98 -16.76
N PRO A 54 17.14 -4.99 -15.88
CA PRO A 54 16.04 -5.37 -14.99
C PRO A 54 15.45 -4.19 -14.20
N LEU A 55 16.24 -3.16 -13.96
CA LEU A 55 15.87 -1.97 -13.18
C LEU A 55 15.44 -0.77 -14.04
N SER A 56 15.20 -0.99 -15.33
CA SER A 56 14.82 0.09 -16.27
C SER A 56 13.50 0.79 -15.93
N SER A 57 12.57 0.13 -15.22
CA SER A 57 11.33 0.75 -14.73
C SER A 57 11.61 1.73 -13.59
N LEU A 58 12.49 1.35 -12.65
CA LEU A 58 12.95 2.23 -11.58
C LEU A 58 13.71 3.43 -12.13
N VAL A 59 14.66 3.22 -13.06
CA VAL A 59 15.38 4.33 -13.69
C VAL A 59 14.41 5.33 -14.33
N ARG A 60 13.45 4.83 -15.13
CA ARG A 60 12.41 5.68 -15.75
C ARG A 60 11.56 6.43 -14.73
N LYS A 61 11.24 5.79 -13.61
CA LYS A 61 10.48 6.42 -12.52
C LYS A 61 11.30 7.54 -11.88
N LEU A 62 12.53 7.28 -11.46
CA LEU A 62 13.42 8.25 -10.83
C LEU A 62 13.68 9.46 -11.75
N GLU A 63 13.87 9.22 -13.05
CA GLU A 63 14.04 10.26 -14.07
C GLU A 63 12.85 11.22 -14.21
N ARG A 64 11.67 10.89 -13.67
CA ARG A 64 10.51 11.81 -13.67
C ARG A 64 10.57 12.84 -12.55
N TYR A 65 11.28 12.52 -11.49
CA TYR A 65 11.45 13.40 -10.33
C TYR A 65 12.74 14.20 -10.43
N HIS A 66 13.75 13.61 -11.08
CA HIS A 66 15.10 14.14 -11.11
C HIS A 66 15.87 13.64 -12.33
N ALA A 67 16.52 14.54 -13.07
CA ALA A 67 17.38 14.15 -14.18
C ALA A 67 18.61 13.38 -13.68
N LEU A 68 18.69 12.08 -14.01
CA LEU A 68 19.83 11.24 -13.68
C LEU A 68 20.93 11.43 -14.72
N ASP A 69 22.17 11.59 -14.27
CA ASP A 69 23.32 11.53 -15.16
C ASP A 69 23.67 10.08 -15.55
N ALA A 70 24.61 9.93 -16.48
CA ALA A 70 24.99 8.62 -16.99
C ALA A 70 25.66 7.73 -15.91
N ALA A 71 26.32 8.31 -14.90
CA ALA A 71 26.94 7.56 -13.81
C ALA A 71 25.88 7.07 -12.82
N GLU A 72 24.93 7.94 -12.44
CA GLU A 72 23.78 7.63 -11.58
C GLU A 72 22.93 6.53 -12.18
N ARG A 73 22.55 6.66 -13.46
CA ARG A 73 21.81 5.62 -14.20
C ARG A 73 22.54 4.27 -14.16
N ARG A 74 23.84 4.26 -14.48
CA ARG A 74 24.65 3.04 -14.44
C ARG A 74 24.82 2.47 -13.03
N ALA A 75 24.76 3.30 -11.99
CA ALA A 75 24.86 2.85 -10.61
C ALA A 75 23.58 2.12 -10.21
N VAL A 76 22.40 2.69 -10.51
CA VAL A 76 21.10 2.02 -10.31
C VAL A 76 21.03 0.71 -11.10
N GLU A 77 21.37 0.73 -12.39
CA GLU A 77 21.29 -0.47 -13.25
C GLU A 77 22.23 -1.61 -12.82
N ARG A 78 23.25 -1.33 -12.01
CA ARG A 78 24.23 -2.31 -11.51
C ARG A 78 23.99 -2.74 -10.06
N LEU A 79 22.92 -2.27 -9.43
CA LEU A 79 22.52 -2.77 -8.12
C LEU A 79 22.42 -4.30 -8.14
N SER A 80 22.99 -4.93 -7.12
CA SER A 80 22.85 -6.38 -6.94
C SER A 80 21.41 -6.70 -6.56
N ILE A 81 20.74 -7.53 -7.36
CA ILE A 81 19.34 -7.90 -7.13
C ILE A 81 19.12 -9.41 -7.16
N THR A 82 18.10 -9.86 -6.45
CA THR A 82 17.53 -11.21 -6.60
C THR A 82 16.14 -11.09 -7.22
N VAL A 83 15.95 -11.65 -8.42
CA VAL A 83 14.66 -11.64 -9.10
C VAL A 83 13.79 -12.80 -8.61
N LYS A 84 12.57 -12.51 -8.18
CA LYS A 84 11.57 -13.50 -7.77
C LYS A 84 10.29 -13.36 -8.57
N LYS A 85 9.69 -14.51 -8.90
CA LYS A 85 8.32 -14.57 -9.44
C LYS A 85 7.38 -14.97 -8.32
N VAL A 86 6.33 -14.17 -8.12
CA VAL A 86 5.38 -14.33 -7.03
C VAL A 86 3.98 -14.51 -7.64
N ARG A 87 3.25 -15.53 -7.20
CA ARG A 87 1.91 -15.81 -7.74
C ARG A 87 0.90 -14.83 -7.16
N ARG A 88 -0.19 -14.60 -7.89
CA ARG A 88 -1.32 -13.79 -7.44
C ARG A 88 -1.77 -14.20 -6.03
N GLY A 89 -2.02 -13.21 -5.17
CA GLY A 89 -2.57 -13.41 -3.82
C GLY A 89 -1.56 -13.92 -2.81
N GLN A 90 -0.27 -13.90 -3.11
CA GLN A 90 0.79 -14.20 -2.16
C GLN A 90 1.39 -12.92 -1.58
N ASP A 91 1.76 -12.98 -0.30
CA ASP A 91 2.54 -11.95 0.37
C ASP A 91 4.00 -12.04 -0.05
N ILE A 92 4.57 -10.89 -0.37
CA ILE A 92 6.01 -10.72 -0.60
C ILE A 92 6.70 -10.43 0.74
N ILE A 93 6.07 -9.57 1.55
CA ILE A 93 6.52 -9.15 2.88
C ILE A 93 5.29 -9.08 3.78
N ARG A 94 5.43 -9.45 5.05
CA ARG A 94 4.36 -9.35 6.06
C ARG A 94 4.65 -8.26 7.07
N GLU A 95 3.58 -7.71 7.62
CA GLU A 95 3.64 -6.82 8.76
C GLU A 95 4.35 -7.50 9.94
N GLY A 96 5.30 -6.81 10.55
CA GLY A 96 6.16 -7.32 11.62
C GLY A 96 7.41 -8.06 11.16
N ASP A 97 7.59 -8.35 9.87
CA ASP A 97 8.83 -8.92 9.34
C ASP A 97 10.01 -7.96 9.54
N ASN A 98 11.19 -8.53 9.80
CA ASN A 98 12.47 -7.83 9.71
C ASN A 98 13.09 -8.15 8.35
N CYS A 99 13.11 -7.19 7.43
CA CYS A 99 13.67 -7.36 6.08
C CYS A 99 15.08 -6.78 6.00
N ASP A 100 15.99 -7.47 5.32
CA ASP A 100 17.35 -6.98 4.98
C ASP A 100 17.47 -6.54 3.51
N PHE A 101 16.33 -6.42 2.83
CA PHE A 101 16.18 -6.01 1.44
C PHE A 101 14.96 -5.10 1.28
N SER A 102 14.94 -4.34 0.18
CA SER A 102 13.74 -3.66 -0.31
C SER A 102 13.25 -4.32 -1.60
N CYS A 103 11.95 -4.41 -1.76
CA CYS A 103 11.27 -5.06 -2.87
C CYS A 103 10.86 -4.03 -3.94
N MET A 104 11.44 -4.14 -5.13
CA MET A 104 11.02 -3.36 -6.28
C MET A 104 10.08 -4.15 -7.19
N ILE A 105 8.96 -3.56 -7.60
CA ILE A 105 8.05 -4.18 -8.57
C ILE A 105 8.65 -4.05 -9.98
N MET A 106 9.02 -5.16 -10.60
CA MET A 106 9.51 -5.16 -11.99
C MET A 106 8.37 -5.27 -12.99
N GLU A 107 7.45 -6.20 -12.75
CA GLU A 107 6.28 -6.48 -13.58
C GLU A 107 5.11 -6.92 -12.71
N GLY A 108 3.89 -6.71 -13.20
CA GLY A 108 2.66 -6.99 -12.45
C GLY A 108 2.27 -5.85 -11.51
N PHE A 109 1.40 -6.16 -10.56
CA PHE A 109 0.85 -5.19 -9.61
C PHE A 109 0.76 -5.79 -8.22
N ALA A 110 1.17 -5.01 -7.23
CA ALA A 110 1.08 -5.34 -5.82
C ALA A 110 0.23 -4.30 -5.08
N PHE A 111 0.03 -4.51 -3.79
CA PHE A 111 -0.63 -3.54 -2.93
C PHE A 111 -0.08 -3.63 -1.51
N ARG A 112 -0.06 -2.49 -0.83
CA ARG A 112 0.21 -2.41 0.61
C ARG A 112 -1.09 -2.57 1.37
N TYR A 113 -1.10 -3.37 2.42
CA TYR A 113 -2.26 -3.56 3.26
C TYR A 113 -1.90 -3.88 4.71
N SER A 114 -2.86 -3.66 5.59
CA SER A 114 -2.86 -4.21 6.95
C SER A 114 -4.20 -4.88 7.22
N MET A 115 -4.24 -5.71 8.26
CA MET A 115 -5.46 -6.38 8.71
C MET A 115 -5.73 -6.02 10.16
N VAL A 116 -6.98 -5.72 10.48
CA VAL A 116 -7.41 -5.67 11.88
C VAL A 116 -7.60 -7.09 12.41
N GLU A 117 -7.63 -7.27 13.73
CA GLU A 117 -7.78 -8.58 14.39
C GLU A 117 -9.06 -9.33 13.96
N SER A 118 -10.12 -8.59 13.58
CA SER A 118 -11.34 -9.17 13.00
C SER A 118 -11.18 -9.76 11.60
N GLY A 119 -9.98 -9.69 11.00
CA GLY A 119 -9.65 -10.22 9.68
C GLY A 119 -10.01 -9.30 8.51
N LYS A 120 -10.52 -8.09 8.78
CA LYS A 120 -10.81 -7.12 7.72
C LYS A 120 -9.52 -6.49 7.20
N ARG A 121 -9.36 -6.52 5.87
CA ARG A 121 -8.21 -5.96 5.16
C ARG A 121 -8.47 -4.50 4.80
N GLN A 122 -7.47 -3.66 4.99
CA GLN A 122 -7.44 -2.30 4.47
C GLN A 122 -6.28 -2.17 3.48
N ILE A 123 -6.58 -1.91 2.21
CA ILE A 123 -5.55 -1.59 1.21
C ILE A 123 -5.20 -0.11 1.33
N MET A 124 -3.91 0.19 1.39
CA MET A 124 -3.38 1.54 1.64
C MET A 124 -2.66 2.14 0.42
N ALA A 125 -2.29 1.30 -0.55
CA ALA A 125 -1.74 1.73 -1.84
C ALA A 125 -1.80 0.59 -2.84
N PHE A 126 -1.96 0.92 -4.13
CA PHE A 126 -1.64 0.03 -5.24
C PHE A 126 -0.23 0.35 -5.76
N CYS A 127 0.54 -0.70 -6.05
CA CYS A 127 1.93 -0.59 -6.49
C CYS A 127 2.05 -1.01 -7.95
N VAL A 128 2.73 -0.17 -8.73
CA VAL A 128 2.96 -0.32 -10.18
C VAL A 128 4.44 -0.61 -10.45
N PRO A 129 4.81 -1.09 -11.66
CA PRO A 129 6.21 -1.30 -12.02
C PRO A 129 7.09 -0.07 -11.80
N GLY A 130 8.23 -0.27 -11.15
CA GLY A 130 9.18 0.79 -10.75
C GLY A 130 9.03 1.24 -9.29
N ASP A 131 7.95 0.88 -8.60
CA ASP A 131 7.80 1.19 -7.17
C ASP A 131 8.71 0.33 -6.29
N ILE A 132 9.15 0.90 -5.17
CA ILE A 132 9.81 0.22 -4.04
C ILE A 132 8.93 0.44 -2.80
N PRO A 133 7.85 -0.33 -2.61
CA PRO A 133 6.78 -0.01 -1.65
C PRO A 133 7.21 -0.07 -0.17
N ASP A 134 8.34 -0.71 0.09
CA ASP A 134 8.91 -1.01 1.40
C ASP A 134 10.27 -0.31 1.60
N LEU A 135 10.59 0.75 0.84
CA LEU A 135 11.87 1.45 0.94
C LEU A 135 12.17 1.95 2.37
N GLN A 136 11.14 2.27 3.15
CA GLN A 136 11.29 2.66 4.56
C GLN A 136 11.87 1.55 5.45
N SER A 137 11.83 0.28 5.03
CA SER A 137 12.49 -0.84 5.73
C SER A 137 14.00 -0.64 5.87
N MET A 138 14.61 0.22 5.04
CA MET A 138 16.02 0.59 5.21
C MET A 138 16.31 1.32 6.51
N ALA A 139 15.32 2.05 7.03
CA ALA A 139 15.44 2.92 8.20
C ALA A 139 14.63 2.43 9.41
N LEU A 140 13.77 1.43 9.23
CA LEU A 140 12.88 0.89 10.26
C LEU A 140 13.17 -0.60 10.47
N ASP A 141 13.25 -1.03 11.74
CA ASP A 141 13.58 -2.42 12.07
C ASP A 141 12.50 -3.43 11.64
N LYS A 142 11.23 -3.01 11.72
CA LYS A 142 10.05 -3.85 11.46
C LYS A 142 9.16 -3.21 10.42
N MET A 143 8.59 -4.07 9.58
CA MET A 143 7.55 -3.68 8.62
C MET A 143 6.26 -3.29 9.33
N ASP A 144 5.72 -2.13 8.99
CA ASP A 144 4.47 -1.56 9.51
C ASP A 144 3.24 -1.95 8.68
N HIS A 145 3.44 -2.69 7.58
CA HIS A 145 2.38 -3.17 6.70
C HIS A 145 2.83 -4.44 5.97
N SER A 146 1.88 -5.13 5.33
CA SER A 146 2.13 -6.26 4.43
C SER A 146 2.13 -5.81 2.97
N LEU A 147 2.96 -6.45 2.14
CA LEU A 147 3.02 -6.24 0.70
C LEU A 147 2.50 -7.50 -0.01
N GLY A 148 1.29 -7.42 -0.56
CA GLY A 148 0.62 -8.52 -1.26
C GLY A 148 0.58 -8.33 -2.77
N THR A 149 0.47 -9.44 -3.51
CA THR A 149 0.36 -9.40 -4.98
C THR A 149 -1.09 -9.35 -5.45
N LEU A 150 -1.45 -8.35 -6.27
CA LEU A 150 -2.77 -8.21 -6.89
C LEU A 150 -2.96 -9.18 -8.07
N ARG A 151 -1.88 -9.36 -8.83
CA ARG A 151 -1.71 -10.29 -9.95
C ARG A 151 -0.36 -10.99 -9.80
N ALA A 152 -0.04 -11.94 -10.68
CA ALA A 152 1.32 -12.50 -10.66
C ALA A 152 2.33 -11.36 -10.92
N CYS A 153 3.38 -11.31 -10.10
CA CYS A 153 4.40 -10.26 -10.17
C CYS A 153 5.78 -10.87 -10.39
N THR A 154 6.62 -10.11 -11.09
CA THR A 154 8.07 -10.27 -11.04
C THR A 154 8.60 -9.13 -10.17
N VAL A 155 9.37 -9.45 -9.13
CA VAL A 155 9.94 -8.49 -8.19
C VAL A 155 11.46 -8.63 -8.13
N ALA A 156 12.14 -7.52 -7.83
CA ALA A 156 13.56 -7.50 -7.53
C ALA A 156 13.75 -7.20 -6.04
N GLU A 157 14.39 -8.12 -5.33
CA GLU A 157 14.86 -7.88 -3.97
C GLU A 157 16.24 -7.21 -4.06
N ILE A 158 16.33 -5.99 -3.55
CA ILE A 158 17.54 -5.17 -3.51
C ILE A 158 18.04 -5.18 -2.07
N PRO A 159 19.19 -5.83 -1.75
CA PRO A 159 19.70 -5.86 -0.39
C PRO A 159 19.93 -4.45 0.14
N HIS A 160 19.56 -4.16 1.39
CA HIS A 160 19.72 -2.82 1.96
C HIS A 160 21.18 -2.35 1.94
N ARG A 161 22.13 -3.28 2.11
CA ARG A 161 23.56 -2.98 1.96
C ARG A 161 23.88 -2.38 0.59
N ALA A 162 23.31 -2.91 -0.49
CA ALA A 162 23.55 -2.41 -1.84
C ALA A 162 22.96 -1.00 -2.04
N ILE A 163 21.83 -0.71 -1.40
CA ILE A 163 21.24 0.63 -1.42
C ILE A 163 22.06 1.61 -0.57
N ARG A 164 22.60 1.19 0.58
CA ARG A 164 23.53 1.99 1.39
C ARG A 164 24.81 2.31 0.62
N ASP A 165 25.44 1.31 -0.02
CA ASP A 165 26.62 1.52 -0.86
C ASP A 165 26.31 2.47 -2.03
N LEU A 166 25.10 2.40 -2.60
CA LEU A 166 24.63 3.34 -3.62
C LEU A 166 24.56 4.77 -3.06
N PHE A 167 24.06 4.97 -1.84
CA PHE A 167 23.98 6.29 -1.22
C PHE A 167 25.37 6.88 -0.93
N GLU A 168 26.32 6.06 -0.50
CA GLU A 168 27.70 6.49 -0.27
C GLU A 168 28.40 6.91 -1.57
N THR A 169 28.16 6.18 -2.66
CA THR A 169 28.81 6.43 -3.95
C THR A 169 28.09 7.46 -4.81
N GLN A 170 26.78 7.65 -4.60
CA GLN A 170 25.92 8.57 -5.35
C GLN A 170 24.97 9.33 -4.39
N PRO A 171 25.45 10.33 -3.64
CA PRO A 171 24.64 11.02 -2.62
C PRO A 171 23.36 11.66 -3.16
N ARG A 172 23.36 12.12 -4.41
CA ARG A 172 22.17 12.66 -5.08
C ARG A 172 21.06 11.62 -5.21
N LEU A 173 21.39 10.34 -5.43
CA LEU A 173 20.40 9.27 -5.47
C LEU A 173 19.77 9.00 -4.10
N ALA A 174 20.50 9.26 -3.00
CA ALA A 174 19.95 9.17 -1.66
C ALA A 174 18.84 10.22 -1.45
N GLU A 175 19.06 11.46 -1.91
CA GLU A 175 18.05 12.52 -1.87
C GLU A 175 16.82 12.17 -2.71
N VAL A 176 17.01 11.64 -3.92
CA VAL A 176 15.91 11.24 -4.81
C VAL A 176 15.09 10.11 -4.16
N LEU A 177 15.74 9.08 -3.63
CA LEU A 177 15.05 7.95 -2.99
C LEU A 177 14.42 8.34 -1.64
N TRP A 178 15.00 9.30 -0.92
CA TRP A 178 14.34 9.89 0.25
C TRP A 178 13.07 10.66 -0.16
N ARG A 179 13.15 11.48 -1.22
CA ARG A 179 11.98 12.20 -1.76
C ARG A 179 10.86 11.24 -2.17
N GLU A 180 11.17 10.09 -2.74
CA GLU A 180 10.17 9.03 -3.02
C GLU A 180 9.38 8.63 -1.77
N THR A 181 10.05 8.45 -0.62
CA THR A 181 9.36 8.10 0.63
C THR A 181 8.45 9.22 1.14
N LEU A 182 8.82 10.49 0.91
CA LEU A 182 7.99 11.65 1.23
C LEU A 182 6.74 11.75 0.33
N ILE A 183 6.89 11.45 -0.96
CA ILE A 183 5.78 11.37 -1.93
C ILE A 183 4.81 10.27 -1.53
N ASP A 184 5.34 9.09 -1.19
CA ASP A 184 4.54 7.97 -0.68
C ASP A 184 3.76 8.35 0.59
N GLY A 185 4.40 9.04 1.53
CA GLY A 185 3.72 9.58 2.71
C GLY A 185 2.63 10.60 2.36
N ALA A 186 2.84 11.43 1.34
CA ALA A 186 1.83 12.39 0.88
C ALA A 186 0.63 11.69 0.23
N ALA A 187 0.87 10.65 -0.57
CA ALA A 187 -0.17 9.81 -1.15
C ALA A 187 -0.98 9.11 -0.05
N PHE A 188 -0.32 8.54 0.97
CA PHE A 188 -0.99 7.92 2.10
C PHE A 188 -1.93 8.90 2.84
N ARG A 189 -1.49 10.15 3.06
CA ARG A 189 -2.35 11.19 3.66
C ARG A 189 -3.57 11.53 2.79
N LYS A 190 -3.44 11.50 1.46
CA LYS A 190 -4.57 11.71 0.54
C LYS A 190 -5.57 10.55 0.59
N TRP A 191 -5.08 9.32 0.67
CA TRP A 191 -5.93 8.14 0.85
C TRP A 191 -6.70 8.18 2.18
N LEU A 192 -6.02 8.54 3.28
CA LEU A 192 -6.66 8.71 4.59
C LEU A 192 -7.78 9.75 4.54
N MET A 193 -7.51 10.92 3.93
CA MET A 193 -8.54 11.95 3.74
C MET A 193 -9.69 11.43 2.88
N SER A 194 -9.38 10.70 1.81
CA SER A 194 -10.38 10.15 0.88
C SER A 194 -11.36 9.27 1.62
N VAL A 195 -10.85 8.27 2.33
CA VAL A 195 -11.65 7.32 3.13
C VAL A 195 -12.51 8.06 4.17
N GLY A 196 -11.95 9.08 4.82
CA GLY A 196 -12.65 9.78 5.91
C GLY A 196 -13.73 10.75 5.45
N ARG A 197 -13.61 11.37 4.25
CA ARG A 197 -14.39 12.56 3.90
C ARG A 197 -15.01 12.58 2.50
N ARG A 198 -14.52 11.80 1.53
CA ARG A 198 -15.11 11.79 0.18
C ARG A 198 -16.38 10.95 0.13
N SER A 199 -17.23 11.28 -0.83
CA SER A 199 -18.33 10.41 -1.23
C SER A 199 -17.80 9.08 -1.77
N ALA A 200 -18.65 8.04 -1.82
CA ALA A 200 -18.26 6.74 -2.35
C ALA A 200 -17.74 6.82 -3.80
N ILE A 201 -18.44 7.59 -4.64
CA ILE A 201 -18.01 7.87 -6.02
C ILE A 201 -16.68 8.64 -6.06
N GLY A 202 -16.50 9.61 -5.16
CA GLY A 202 -15.26 10.38 -5.05
C GLY A 202 -14.07 9.52 -4.63
N CYS A 203 -14.24 8.60 -3.68
CA CYS A 203 -13.19 7.65 -3.29
C CYS A 203 -12.76 6.74 -4.45
N ILE A 204 -13.73 6.13 -5.14
CA ILE A 204 -13.44 5.23 -6.26
C ILE A 204 -12.82 6.00 -7.42
N GLY A 205 -13.36 7.18 -7.75
CA GLY A 205 -12.80 8.07 -8.75
C GLY A 205 -11.36 8.47 -8.43
N HIS A 206 -11.06 8.79 -7.17
CA HIS A 206 -9.70 9.16 -6.75
C HIS A 206 -8.70 8.03 -6.94
N ILE A 207 -9.04 6.80 -6.52
CA ILE A 207 -8.19 5.61 -6.71
C ILE A 207 -7.91 5.42 -8.21
N ILE A 208 -8.93 5.55 -9.06
CA ILE A 208 -8.80 5.42 -10.51
C ILE A 208 -7.88 6.52 -11.08
N CYS A 209 -8.11 7.79 -10.74
CA CYS A 209 -7.30 8.91 -11.21
C CYS A 209 -5.84 8.77 -10.80
N GLU A 210 -5.56 8.45 -9.52
CA GLU A 210 -4.19 8.26 -9.05
C GLU A 210 -3.51 7.13 -9.82
N PHE A 211 -4.20 5.99 -9.97
CA PHE A 211 -3.66 4.83 -10.65
C PHE A 211 -3.34 5.12 -12.13
N VAL A 212 -4.27 5.74 -12.87
CA VAL A 212 -4.05 6.13 -14.27
C VAL A 212 -2.89 7.13 -14.40
N THR A 213 -2.81 8.12 -13.51
CA THR A 213 -1.74 9.12 -13.49
C THR A 213 -0.38 8.45 -13.32
N ARG A 214 -0.27 7.51 -12.37
CA ARG A 214 0.97 6.75 -12.12
C ARG A 214 1.31 5.81 -13.27
N MET A 215 0.31 5.18 -13.90
CA MET A 215 0.51 4.35 -15.10
C MET A 215 0.98 5.17 -16.30
N LYS A 216 0.48 6.40 -16.50
CA LYS A 216 0.96 7.33 -17.54
C LYS A 216 2.43 7.70 -17.31
N ALA A 217 2.80 8.00 -16.06
CA ALA A 217 4.18 8.38 -15.70
C ALA A 217 5.23 7.31 -16.06
N ILE A 218 4.86 6.02 -15.96
CA ILE A 218 5.74 4.89 -16.33
C ILE A 218 5.55 4.42 -17.78
N GLY A 219 4.78 5.14 -18.58
CA GLY A 219 4.54 4.82 -20.00
C GLY A 219 3.71 3.56 -20.24
N ARG A 220 2.88 3.16 -19.26
CA ARG A 220 1.94 2.01 -19.37
C ARG A 220 0.48 2.46 -19.50
N SER A 221 0.27 3.73 -19.82
CA SER A 221 -1.03 4.34 -20.14
C SER A 221 -0.77 5.52 -21.08
N ASP A 222 -1.67 5.72 -22.03
CA ASP A 222 -1.75 6.94 -22.85
C ASP A 222 -2.61 8.04 -22.20
N GLY A 223 -3.13 7.78 -21.00
CA GLY A 223 -4.08 8.65 -20.28
C GLY A 223 -5.54 8.35 -20.60
N ILE A 224 -5.82 7.56 -21.63
CA ILE A 224 -7.17 7.17 -22.06
C ILE A 224 -7.42 5.72 -21.69
N THR A 225 -6.46 4.83 -21.95
CA THR A 225 -6.58 3.40 -21.68
C THR A 225 -5.44 2.88 -20.85
N CYS A 226 -5.75 2.04 -19.87
CA CYS A 226 -4.73 1.34 -19.11
C CYS A 226 -5.23 0.00 -18.58
N GLU A 227 -4.30 -0.91 -18.34
CA GLU A 227 -4.57 -2.15 -17.61
C GLU A 227 -5.08 -1.81 -16.20
N PHE A 228 -6.22 -2.36 -15.81
CA PHE A 228 -6.87 -2.14 -14.51
C PHE A 228 -7.00 -3.48 -13.77
N PRO A 229 -6.03 -3.82 -12.90
CA PRO A 229 -5.92 -5.15 -12.31
C PRO A 229 -6.84 -5.41 -11.12
N MET A 230 -7.39 -4.35 -10.53
CA MET A 230 -8.16 -4.34 -9.28
C MET A 230 -9.54 -4.97 -9.47
N THR A 231 -9.95 -5.82 -8.53
CA THR A 231 -11.32 -6.30 -8.44
C THR A 231 -12.20 -5.31 -7.67
N GLN A 232 -13.52 -5.48 -7.71
CA GLN A 232 -14.42 -4.68 -6.88
C GLN A 232 -14.21 -4.92 -5.38
N THR A 233 -13.74 -6.11 -4.98
CA THR A 233 -13.34 -6.39 -3.59
C THR A 233 -12.07 -5.63 -3.21
N ASP A 234 -11.08 -5.57 -4.10
CA ASP A 234 -9.86 -4.79 -3.83
C ASP A 234 -10.17 -3.28 -3.71
N LEU A 235 -11.10 -2.78 -4.54
CA LEU A 235 -11.59 -1.41 -4.43
C LEU A 235 -12.39 -1.18 -3.14
N ALA A 236 -13.16 -2.17 -2.67
CA ALA A 236 -13.87 -2.10 -1.40
C ALA A 236 -12.91 -2.00 -0.22
N ASP A 237 -11.89 -2.85 -0.20
CA ASP A 237 -10.84 -2.87 0.83
C ASP A 237 -9.98 -1.61 0.79
N ALA A 238 -9.78 -0.99 -0.38
CA ALA A 238 -9.05 0.26 -0.53
C ALA A 238 -9.86 1.47 -0.07
N ALA A 239 -11.12 1.57 -0.50
CA ALA A 239 -11.98 2.70 -0.21
C ALA A 239 -12.67 2.64 1.16
N ALA A 240 -12.49 1.54 1.91
CA ALA A 240 -13.23 1.22 3.13
C ALA A 240 -14.76 1.25 2.92
N LEU A 241 -15.22 0.78 1.76
CA LEU A 241 -16.62 0.73 1.36
C LEU A 241 -17.14 -0.70 1.32
N SER A 242 -18.45 -0.89 1.44
CA SER A 242 -19.03 -2.20 1.12
C SER A 242 -19.00 -2.45 -0.38
N LEU A 243 -18.95 -3.73 -0.78
CA LEU A 243 -18.98 -4.15 -2.19
C LEU A 243 -20.20 -3.58 -2.95
N VAL A 244 -21.34 -3.41 -2.27
CA VAL A 244 -22.56 -2.80 -2.84
C VAL A 244 -22.32 -1.32 -3.19
N HIS A 245 -21.66 -0.56 -2.33
CA HIS A 245 -21.33 0.84 -2.59
C HIS A 245 -20.30 0.99 -3.71
N VAL A 246 -19.31 0.09 -3.78
CA VAL A 246 -18.35 0.04 -4.89
C VAL A 246 -19.08 -0.20 -6.21
N ASN A 247 -19.93 -1.22 -6.27
CA ASN A 247 -20.70 -1.56 -7.48
C ASN A 247 -21.64 -0.43 -7.92
N ARG A 248 -22.26 0.28 -6.95
CA ARG A 248 -23.08 1.47 -7.23
C ARG A 248 -22.22 2.60 -7.80
N SER A 249 -21.09 2.90 -7.18
CA SER A 249 -20.18 3.97 -7.61
C SER A 249 -19.61 3.71 -9.01
N LEU A 250 -19.18 2.48 -9.29
CA LEU A 250 -18.69 2.08 -10.62
C LEU A 250 -19.79 2.08 -11.69
N ARG A 251 -21.05 1.84 -11.30
CA ARG A 251 -22.19 1.98 -12.21
C ARG A 251 -22.45 3.46 -12.51
N GLU A 252 -22.48 4.30 -11.48
CA GLU A 252 -22.72 5.73 -11.63
C GLU A 252 -21.63 6.41 -12.48
N LEU A 253 -20.35 6.09 -12.27
CA LEU A 253 -19.26 6.58 -13.13
C LEU A 253 -19.43 6.18 -14.61
N ARG A 254 -19.99 4.99 -14.89
CA ARG A 254 -20.29 4.54 -16.25
C ARG A 254 -21.52 5.23 -16.83
N GLU A 255 -22.59 5.40 -16.05
CA GLU A 255 -23.82 6.07 -16.47
C GLU A 255 -23.60 7.56 -16.75
N LEU A 256 -22.67 8.19 -16.02
CA LEU A 256 -22.18 9.54 -16.30
C LEU A 256 -21.26 9.63 -17.51
N GLY A 257 -20.92 8.49 -18.14
CA GLY A 257 -20.03 8.44 -19.30
C GLY A 257 -18.58 8.80 -19.01
N LEU A 258 -18.12 8.69 -17.75
CA LEU A 258 -16.77 9.10 -17.35
C LEU A 258 -15.73 8.00 -17.64
N ILE A 259 -16.12 6.74 -17.39
CA ILE A 259 -15.24 5.58 -17.57
C ILE A 259 -15.99 4.40 -18.16
N ASN A 260 -15.25 3.43 -18.67
CA ASN A 260 -15.69 2.06 -18.89
C ASN A 260 -14.64 1.07 -18.39
N ILE A 261 -15.06 -0.06 -17.83
CA ILE A 261 -14.17 -1.15 -17.41
C ILE A 261 -14.66 -2.44 -18.03
N ALA A 262 -13.87 -3.01 -18.94
CA ALA A 262 -14.18 -4.26 -19.62
C ALA A 262 -13.02 -5.25 -19.41
N GLY A 263 -13.30 -6.37 -18.73
CA GLY A 263 -12.24 -7.29 -18.30
C GLY A 263 -11.24 -6.59 -17.36
N ASN A 264 -9.98 -6.50 -17.78
CA ASN A 264 -8.94 -5.77 -17.07
C ASN A 264 -8.50 -4.50 -17.82
N LEU A 265 -9.34 -3.95 -18.71
CA LEU A 265 -9.05 -2.71 -19.42
C LEU A 265 -9.97 -1.60 -18.91
N LEU A 266 -9.37 -0.55 -18.35
CA LEU A 266 -10.04 0.70 -18.04
C LEU A 266 -9.91 1.64 -19.23
N THR A 267 -11.01 2.30 -19.57
CA THR A 267 -11.07 3.39 -20.54
C THR A 267 -11.62 4.62 -19.84
N ILE A 268 -10.92 5.74 -19.94
CA ILE A 268 -11.34 7.06 -19.49
C ILE A 268 -11.96 7.76 -20.70
N HIS A 269 -13.22 8.16 -20.57
CA HIS A 269 -13.93 8.89 -21.61
C HIS A 269 -13.91 10.40 -21.35
N ASP A 270 -13.94 10.80 -20.07
CA ASP A 270 -13.86 12.19 -19.64
C ASP A 270 -12.99 12.28 -18.38
N TRP A 271 -11.71 12.64 -18.59
CA TRP A 271 -10.75 12.81 -17.50
C TRP A 271 -11.11 13.98 -16.59
N GLU A 272 -11.56 15.10 -17.15
CA GLU A 272 -11.87 16.31 -16.39
C GLU A 272 -13.09 16.08 -15.50
N GLY A 273 -14.16 15.50 -16.04
CA GLY A 273 -15.34 15.11 -15.29
C GLY A 273 -15.02 14.08 -14.20
N LEU A 274 -14.17 13.08 -14.50
CA LEU A 274 -13.72 12.11 -13.50
C LEU A 274 -12.92 12.76 -12.38
N ALA A 275 -11.93 13.59 -12.72
CA ALA A 275 -11.08 14.28 -11.75
C ALA A 275 -11.89 15.22 -10.86
N GLN A 276 -12.87 15.94 -11.43
CA GLN A 276 -13.77 16.80 -10.67
C GLN A 276 -14.63 16.00 -9.68
N ARG A 277 -15.25 14.90 -10.11
CA ARG A 277 -16.04 14.02 -9.22
C ARG A 277 -15.20 13.35 -8.14
N ALA A 278 -13.93 13.07 -8.46
CA ALA A 278 -12.95 12.51 -7.54
C ALA A 278 -12.33 13.54 -6.58
N GLU A 279 -12.56 14.84 -6.80
CA GLU A 279 -11.80 15.92 -6.18
C GLU A 279 -10.29 15.64 -6.26
N PHE A 280 -9.84 15.19 -7.43
CA PHE A 280 -8.48 14.72 -7.67
C PHE A 280 -7.55 15.86 -8.10
N ASP A 281 -6.47 16.01 -7.35
CA ASP A 281 -5.35 16.91 -7.65
C ASP A 281 -4.05 16.09 -7.57
N PRO A 282 -3.31 15.89 -8.67
CA PRO A 282 -2.12 15.06 -8.70
C PRO A 282 -0.88 15.70 -8.07
N THR A 283 -0.95 16.94 -7.58
CA THR A 283 0.23 17.71 -7.09
C THR A 283 1.03 16.97 -6.00
N TYR A 284 0.37 16.15 -5.18
CA TYR A 284 1.04 15.35 -4.14
C TYR A 284 1.91 14.23 -4.71
N LEU A 285 1.67 13.79 -5.95
CA LEU A 285 2.46 12.76 -6.63
C LEU A 285 3.79 13.31 -7.13
N GLN A 286 3.97 14.64 -7.17
CA GLN A 286 5.22 15.33 -7.56
C GLN A 286 5.79 14.88 -8.91
N LEU A 287 4.94 14.34 -9.78
CA LEU A 287 5.29 14.00 -11.16
C LEU A 287 5.50 15.32 -11.89
N GLY A 288 6.73 15.61 -12.34
CA GLY A 288 7.09 16.89 -12.97
C GLY A 288 6.06 17.32 -14.01
N GLY A 289 5.68 18.61 -13.97
CA GLY A 289 4.72 19.19 -14.91
C GLY A 289 5.21 19.09 -16.35
N GLU A 290 4.28 18.84 -17.26
CA GLU A 290 4.47 18.95 -18.72
C GLU A 290 5.00 20.34 -19.11
#